data_AF-A0A947A905-F1
#
_entry.id   AF-A0A947A905-F1
#
_cell.length_a   1.000
_cell.length_b   1.000
_cell.length_c   1.000
_cell.angle_alpha   90.00
_cell.angle_beta   90.00
_cell.angle_gamma   90.00
#
_symmetry.space_group_name_H-M   'P 1'
#
loop_
_entity.id
_entity.type
_entity.pdbx_description
1 polymer ?
#
loop_
_entity_poly.entity_id
_entity_poly.type
_entity_poly.pdbx_seq_one_letter_code
_entity_poly.pdbx_strand_id
1 'polypeptide(L)'
;MLNISPNKLNQKVDLLHFRSAQKVFHSRHYKHFNRFLLIFAAILLITLFLPWTQTISGKGFLTTLKPDQRPQTIQSPIPGRIERWYVREGDFVKKGDTILHISEIKNEYFDPRLVERTGQQ
;
A
#
# COMPACT_ATOMS: atom_id res chain seq x y z
N MET A 1 2.99 43.90 -33.99
CA MET A 1 3.74 45.18 -33.89
C MET A 1 2.94 46.08 -32.97
N LEU A 2 3.57 46.62 -31.92
CA LEU A 2 2.90 47.49 -30.95
C LEU A 2 2.63 48.86 -31.61
N ASN A 3 1.39 49.32 -31.52
CA ASN A 3 0.92 50.56 -32.15
C ASN A 3 1.22 51.75 -31.22
N ILE A 4 2.45 52.25 -31.26
CA ILE A 4 2.97 53.25 -30.30
C ILE A 4 2.96 54.69 -30.84
N SER A 5 2.39 54.96 -32.02
CA SER A 5 2.30 56.34 -32.54
C SER A 5 1.18 56.50 -33.58
N PRO A 6 0.45 57.63 -33.59
CA PRO A 6 -0.58 57.92 -34.60
C PRO A 6 -0.01 58.16 -36.01
N ASN A 7 1.31 58.32 -36.15
CA ASN A 7 1.94 58.60 -37.44
C ASN A 7 2.40 57.30 -38.13
N LYS A 8 1.69 56.91 -39.20
CA LYS A 8 1.95 55.66 -39.93
C LYS A 8 3.08 55.84 -40.94
N LEU A 9 4.28 55.41 -40.58
CA LEU A 9 5.48 55.49 -41.42
C LEU A 9 5.42 54.63 -42.70
N ASN A 10 4.53 53.62 -42.77
CA ASN A 10 4.44 52.72 -43.93
C ASN A 10 3.76 53.34 -45.17
N GLN A 11 3.20 54.55 -45.07
CA GLN A 11 2.51 55.21 -46.18
C GLN A 11 3.44 56.11 -47.01
N LYS A 12 4.48 56.68 -46.39
CA LYS A 12 5.43 57.58 -47.07
C LYS A 12 6.66 56.87 -47.63
N VAL A 13 7.00 55.69 -47.11
CA VAL A 13 8.20 54.95 -47.49
C VAL A 13 7.80 53.51 -47.80
N ASP A 14 8.08 53.06 -49.02
CA ASP A 14 7.88 51.68 -49.40
C ASP A 14 8.91 50.78 -48.71
N LEU A 15 8.47 50.13 -47.63
CA LEU A 15 9.29 49.25 -46.81
C LEU A 15 9.69 47.98 -47.60
N LEU A 16 9.03 47.65 -48.71
CA LEU A 16 9.34 46.46 -49.52
C LEU A 16 10.65 46.61 -50.32
N HIS A 17 11.11 47.83 -50.54
CA HIS A 17 12.34 48.11 -51.29
C HIS A 17 13.61 47.74 -50.49
N PHE A 18 13.50 47.65 -49.16
CA PHE A 18 14.64 47.35 -48.29
C PHE A 18 14.77 45.84 -48.05
N ARG A 19 15.92 45.26 -48.41
CA ARG A 19 16.26 43.85 -48.16
C ARG A 19 16.07 43.44 -46.69
N SER A 20 16.33 44.36 -45.76
CA SER A 20 16.17 44.16 -44.32
C SER A 20 14.71 43.92 -43.93
N ALA A 21 13.79 44.69 -44.52
CA ALA A 21 12.35 44.55 -44.26
C ALA A 21 11.81 43.26 -44.89
N GLN A 22 12.23 42.91 -46.11
CA GLN A 22 11.85 41.65 -46.77
C GLN A 22 12.25 40.41 -45.96
N LYS A 23 13.37 40.46 -45.23
CA LYS A 23 13.84 39.38 -44.34
C LYS A 23 13.02 39.25 -43.06
N VAL A 24 12.48 40.36 -42.54
CA VAL A 24 11.62 40.40 -41.33
C VAL A 24 10.18 40.00 -41.63
N PHE A 25 9.66 40.38 -42.81
CA PHE A 25 8.30 40.01 -43.25
C PHE A 25 8.21 38.60 -43.85
N HIS A 26 9.33 37.88 -43.99
CA HIS A 26 9.32 36.48 -44.41
C HIS A 26 8.78 35.60 -43.27
N SER A 27 7.45 35.48 -43.19
CA SER A 27 6.78 34.54 -42.29
C SER A 27 7.17 33.12 -42.67
N ARG A 28 8.24 32.60 -42.03
CA ARG A 28 8.59 31.17 -42.09
C ARG A 28 7.38 30.38 -41.59
N HIS A 29 6.63 29.81 -42.52
CA HIS A 29 5.57 28.87 -42.20
C HIS A 29 6.22 27.61 -41.64
N TYR A 30 6.18 27.44 -40.33
CA TYR A 30 6.70 26.25 -39.66
C TYR A 30 5.74 25.06 -39.84
N LYS A 31 5.44 24.68 -41.09
CA LYS A 31 4.54 23.56 -41.44
C LYS A 31 4.98 22.26 -40.74
N HIS A 32 6.28 22.03 -40.67
CA HIS A 32 6.86 20.87 -39.97
C HIS A 32 6.65 20.95 -38.45
N PHE A 33 6.78 22.13 -37.84
CA PHE A 33 6.56 22.33 -36.41
C PHE A 33 5.09 22.11 -36.04
N ASN A 34 4.16 22.66 -36.84
CA ASN A 34 2.73 22.47 -36.59
C ASN A 34 2.30 21.00 -36.80
N ARG A 35 2.90 20.32 -37.78
CA ARG A 35 2.67 18.87 -37.99
C ARG A 35 3.22 18.03 -36.84
N PHE A 36 4.40 18.38 -36.32
CA PHE A 36 4.96 17.76 -35.12
C PHE A 36 4.03 17.96 -33.90
N LEU A 37 3.52 19.18 -33.70
CA LEU A 37 2.61 19.51 -32.60
C LEU A 37 1.32 18.69 -32.66
N LEU A 38 0.76 18.51 -33.87
CA LEU A 38 -0.43 17.68 -34.10
C LEU A 38 -0.18 16.19 -33.80
N ILE A 39 0.96 15.65 -34.27
CA ILE A 39 1.33 14.25 -33.99
C ILE A 39 1.53 14.04 -32.49
N PHE A 40 2.21 14.97 -31.82
CA PHE A 40 2.42 14.92 -30.37
C PHE A 40 1.10 14.93 -29.60
N ALA A 41 0.16 15.81 -29.98
CA ALA A 41 -1.17 15.86 -29.38
C ALA A 41 -1.96 14.55 -29.58
N ALA A 42 -1.87 13.95 -30.77
CA ALA A 42 -2.51 12.67 -31.05
C ALA A 42 -1.95 11.51 -30.22
N ILE A 43 -0.62 11.47 -30.02
CA ILE A 43 0.04 10.45 -29.16
C ILE A 43 -0.43 10.60 -27.70
N LEU A 44 -0.54 11.82 -27.21
CA LEU A 44 -0.99 12.11 -25.85
C LEU A 44 -2.44 11.66 -25.64
N LEU A 45 -3.30 11.90 -26.64
CA LEU A 45 -4.68 11.42 -26.66
C LEU A 45 -4.73 9.88 -26.60
N ILE A 46 -3.92 9.18 -27.39
CA ILE A 46 -3.87 7.71 -27.40
C ILE A 46 -3.41 7.17 -26.04
N THR A 47 -2.38 7.78 -25.44
CA THR A 47 -1.83 7.38 -24.14
C THR A 47 -2.87 7.49 -23.01
N LEU A 48 -3.87 8.37 -23.13
CA LEU A 48 -4.96 8.49 -22.16
C LEU A 48 -5.89 7.27 -22.15
N PHE A 49 -6.04 6.60 -23.30
CA PHE A 49 -6.84 5.37 -23.42
C PHE A 49 -6.04 4.10 -23.10
N LEU A 50 -4.73 4.21 -22.88
CA LEU A 50 -3.96 3.09 -22.36
C LEU A 50 -4.33 2.90 -20.88
N PRO A 51 -4.61 1.66 -20.44
CA PRO A 51 -4.88 1.38 -19.03
C PRO A 51 -3.58 1.56 -18.24
N TRP A 52 -3.33 2.79 -17.77
CA TRP A 52 -2.19 3.07 -16.90
C TRP A 52 -2.43 2.40 -15.54
N THR A 53 -1.69 1.32 -15.29
CA THR A 53 -1.73 0.62 -14.01
C THR A 53 -0.63 1.16 -13.09
N GLN A 54 -1.02 1.71 -11.93
CA GLN A 54 -0.07 2.05 -10.87
C GLN A 54 -0.08 0.94 -9.81
N THR A 55 1.04 0.25 -9.63
CA THR A 55 1.21 -0.70 -8.54
C THR A 55 1.54 0.06 -7.25
N ILE A 56 0.71 -0.10 -6.21
CA ILE A 56 0.96 0.46 -4.88
C ILE A 56 1.13 -0.71 -3.91
N SER A 57 2.25 -0.72 -3.18
CA SER A 57 2.49 -1.72 -2.14
C SER A 57 1.89 -1.24 -0.81
N GLY A 58 0.89 -1.96 -0.30
CA GLY A 58 0.30 -1.75 1.02
C GLY A 58 0.66 -2.88 1.99
N LYS A 59 0.82 -2.56 3.28
CA LYS A 59 0.93 -3.57 4.35
C LYS A 59 -0.47 -3.82 4.92
N GLY A 60 -0.88 -5.08 5.03
CA GLY A 60 -2.15 -5.49 5.64
C GLY A 60 -1.94 -6.68 6.57
N PHE A 61 -2.82 -6.85 7.56
CA PHE A 61 -2.82 -8.00 8.46
C PHE A 61 -3.85 -9.03 7.99
N LEU A 62 -3.42 -10.29 7.81
CA LEU A 62 -4.33 -11.41 7.59
C LEU A 62 -4.82 -11.91 8.96
N THR A 63 -6.06 -11.59 9.31
CA THR A 63 -6.73 -12.19 10.48
C THR A 63 -7.73 -13.23 10.02
N THR A 64 -7.98 -14.25 10.85
CA THR A 64 -9.05 -15.21 10.58
C THR A 64 -10.41 -14.53 10.74
N LEU A 65 -11.34 -14.84 9.82
CA LEU A 65 -12.71 -14.30 9.85
C LEU A 65 -13.42 -14.71 11.14
N LYS A 66 -13.24 -15.97 11.54
CA LYS A 66 -13.88 -16.52 12.73
C LYS A 66 -12.93 -16.47 13.94
N PRO A 67 -13.40 -16.00 15.11
CA PRO A 67 -12.60 -15.94 16.33
C PRO A 67 -12.15 -17.30 16.89
N ASP A 68 -12.90 -18.38 16.63
CA ASP A 68 -12.60 -19.75 17.06
C ASP A 68 -11.37 -20.36 16.37
N GLN A 69 -11.06 -19.89 15.17
CA GLN A 69 -9.87 -20.29 14.40
C GLN A 69 -8.59 -19.58 14.84
N ARG A 70 -8.68 -18.66 15.82
CA ARG A 70 -7.51 -17.99 16.36
C ARG A 70 -6.81 -18.91 17.38
N PRO A 71 -5.47 -18.89 17.46
CA PRO A 71 -4.75 -19.57 18.52
C PRO A 71 -5.24 -19.07 19.88
N GLN A 72 -5.76 -19.97 20.70
CA GLN A 72 -6.12 -19.67 22.09
C GLN A 72 -5.03 -20.19 23.02
N THR A 73 -4.65 -19.39 24.01
CA THR A 73 -3.68 -19.81 25.01
C THR A 73 -4.41 -20.64 26.08
N ILE A 74 -3.98 -21.89 26.27
CA ILE A 74 -4.47 -22.73 27.35
C ILE A 74 -3.60 -22.43 28.57
N GLN A 75 -4.21 -21.87 29.62
CA GLN A 75 -3.52 -21.57 30.88
C GLN A 75 -3.63 -22.75 31.84
N SER A 76 -2.59 -23.00 32.63
CA SER A 76 -2.67 -24.00 33.70
C SER A 76 -3.53 -23.45 34.84
N PRO A 77 -4.59 -24.16 35.28
CA PRO A 77 -5.39 -23.74 36.43
C PRO A 77 -4.61 -23.82 37.75
N ILE A 78 -3.54 -24.63 37.79
CA ILE A 78 -2.77 -24.92 38.99
C ILE A 78 -1.29 -24.57 38.74
N PRO A 79 -0.61 -23.90 39.69
CA PRO A 79 0.84 -23.72 39.62
C PRO A 79 1.54 -25.05 39.88
N GLY A 80 2.35 -25.50 38.93
CA GLY A 80 3.10 -26.73 39.06
C GLY A 80 4.31 -26.77 38.14
N ARG A 81 5.10 -27.83 38.28
CA ARG A 81 6.24 -28.13 37.42
C ARG A 81 5.80 -29.01 36.26
N ILE A 82 6.22 -28.67 35.05
CA ILE A 82 6.00 -29.53 33.87
C ILE A 82 6.85 -30.79 34.02
N GLU A 83 6.21 -31.96 34.04
CA GLU A 83 6.89 -33.25 34.14
C GLU A 83 7.17 -33.84 32.75
N ARG A 84 6.20 -33.77 31.85
CA ARG A 84 6.33 -34.31 30.49
C ARG A 84 5.45 -33.59 29.48
N TRP A 85 5.98 -33.44 28.27
CA TRP A 85 5.24 -32.99 27.08
C TRP A 85 4.78 -34.18 26.26
N TYR A 86 3.53 -34.17 25.80
CA TYR A 86 2.96 -35.21 24.94
C TYR A 86 2.76 -34.75 23.49
N VAL A 87 2.79 -33.44 23.23
CA VAL A 87 2.57 -32.85 21.91
C VAL A 87 3.68 -31.86 21.55
N ARG A 88 3.89 -31.63 20.27
CA ARG A 88 4.85 -30.65 19.73
C ARG A 88 4.14 -29.54 18.97
N GLU A 89 4.85 -28.44 18.75
CA GLU A 89 4.35 -27.34 17.94
C GLU A 89 4.04 -27.83 16.52
N GLY A 90 2.82 -27.53 16.05
CA GLY A 90 2.32 -27.97 14.74
C GLY A 90 1.53 -29.28 14.75
N ASP A 91 1.50 -30.02 15.88
CA ASP A 91 0.70 -31.24 15.97
C ASP A 91 -0.81 -30.93 16.03
N PHE A 92 -1.60 -31.72 15.30
CA PHE A 92 -3.06 -31.63 15.34
C PHE A 92 -3.60 -32.38 16.56
N VAL A 93 -4.27 -31.66 17.45
CA VAL A 93 -4.86 -32.21 18.70
C VAL A 93 -6.38 -32.15 18.67
N LYS A 94 -7.04 -33.16 19.23
CA LYS A 94 -8.51 -33.21 19.37
C LYS A 94 -8.91 -32.93 20.82
N LYS A 95 -10.19 -32.59 21.00
CA LYS A 95 -10.77 -32.41 22.34
C LYS A 95 -10.63 -33.70 23.15
N GLY A 96 -9.94 -33.62 24.29
CA GLY A 96 -9.69 -34.75 25.18
C GLY A 96 -8.25 -35.28 25.14
N ASP A 97 -7.44 -34.85 24.16
CA ASP A 97 -6.05 -35.27 24.08
C ASP A 97 -5.21 -34.59 25.17
N THR A 98 -4.25 -35.32 25.74
CA THR A 98 -3.36 -34.80 26.77
C THR A 98 -2.22 -34.03 26.11
N ILE A 99 -2.07 -32.76 26.47
CA ILE A 99 -1.03 -31.87 25.92
C ILE A 99 0.26 -31.97 26.74
N LEU A 100 0.13 -31.99 28.06
CA LEU A 100 1.24 -31.95 29.01
C LEU A 100 0.83 -32.54 30.36
N HIS A 101 1.80 -33.04 31.12
CA HIS A 101 1.64 -33.45 32.51
C HIS A 101 2.30 -32.44 33.44
N ILE A 102 1.57 -31.96 34.44
CA ILE A 102 2.08 -31.06 35.49
C ILE A 102 1.99 -31.75 36.84
N SER A 103 3.06 -31.69 37.61
CA SER A 103 3.07 -32.04 39.03
C SER A 103 2.88 -30.78 39.88
N GLU A 104 1.93 -30.80 40.81
CA GLU A 104 1.71 -29.70 41.75
C GLU A 104 2.93 -29.48 42.67
N ILE A 105 3.19 -28.23 43.04
CA ILE A 105 4.28 -27.83 43.96
C ILE A 105 3.78 -27.20 45.26
N LYS A 106 2.46 -26.99 45.40
CA LYS A 106 1.88 -26.37 46.60
C LYS A 106 1.57 -27.40 47.68
N ASN A 107 2.22 -27.25 48.84
CA ASN A 107 2.06 -28.09 50.04
C ASN A 107 0.59 -28.35 50.43
N GLU A 108 -0.29 -27.38 50.20
CA GLU A 108 -1.73 -27.44 50.51
C GLU A 108 -2.44 -28.62 49.81
N TYR A 109 -1.98 -29.02 48.62
CA TYR A 109 -2.61 -30.07 47.80
C TYR A 109 -1.87 -31.42 47.87
N PHE A 110 -0.80 -31.52 48.67
CA PHE A 110 -0.13 -32.79 48.94
C PHE A 110 -0.80 -33.59 50.06
N ASP A 111 -1.76 -33.03 50.80
CA ASP A 111 -2.50 -33.78 51.81
C ASP A 111 -3.55 -34.67 51.11
N PRO A 112 -3.38 -36.02 51.10
CA PRO A 112 -4.34 -36.92 50.47
C PRO A 112 -5.73 -36.88 51.14
N ARG A 113 -5.86 -36.26 52.32
CA ARG A 113 -7.11 -36.07 53.06
C ARG A 113 -7.62 -34.63 53.04
N LEU A 114 -7.11 -33.76 52.17
CA LEU A 114 -7.55 -32.36 52.07
C LEU A 114 -9.07 -32.25 51.91
N VAL A 115 -9.66 -33.07 51.03
CA VAL A 115 -11.11 -33.08 50.76
C VAL A 115 -11.92 -33.49 52.00
N GLU A 116 -11.45 -34.48 52.76
CA GLU A 116 -12.11 -34.92 54.01
C GLU A 116 -12.06 -33.83 55.08
N ARG A 117 -10.95 -33.09 55.18
CA ARG A 117 -10.73 -32.07 56.19
C ARG A 117 -11.53 -30.79 55.92
N THR A 118 -11.67 -30.39 54.65
CA THR A 118 -12.49 -29.23 54.28
C THR A 118 -13.98 -29.47 54.51
N GLY A 119 -14.45 -30.71 54.42
CA GLY A 119 -15.85 -31.07 54.71
C GLY A 119 -16.21 -31.12 56.21
N GLN A 120 -15.22 -31.07 57.11
CA GLN A 120 -15.43 -31.07 58.57
C GLN A 120 -15.38 -29.65 59.19
N GLN A 121 -15.23 -28.61 58.39
CA GLN A 121 -15.27 -27.20 58.81
C GLN A 121 -16.62 -26.54 58.52
#